data_AF-A0A1H6EUV8-F1
#
_entry.id   AF-A0A1H6EUV8-F1
#
_cell.length_a   1.000
_cell.length_b   1.000
_cell.length_c   1.000
_cell.angle_alpha   90.00
_cell.angle_beta   90.00
_cell.angle_gamma   90.00
#
_symmetry.space_group_name_H-M   'P 1'
#
loop_
_entity.id
_entity.type
_entity.pdbx_description
1 polymer ?
#
loop_
_entity_poly.entity_id
_entity_poly.type
_entity_poly.pdbx_seq_one_letter_code
_entity_poly.pdbx_strand_id
1 'polypeptide(L)'
;MVDWIERVADIRRWTRDGRRAPHKPLLLLYVLGHFQRHGNRPIPFSAAEVELKKLLKEYGPPRDTSPGYPFHHLTSDGLWQVETIHGPGSPGPELGRLRGPPAPGPAID
;
A
#
# COMPACT_ATOMS: atom_id res chain seq x y z
N MET A 1 -21.64 -0.76 1.29
CA MET A 1 -20.96 -0.30 0.05
C MET A 1 -20.60 1.19 0.08
N VAL A 2 -21.36 2.04 0.80
CA VAL A 2 -21.10 3.49 0.97
C VAL A 2 -19.78 3.78 1.72
N ASP A 3 -19.45 2.97 2.73
CA ASP A 3 -18.28 3.13 3.61
C ASP A 3 -16.91 3.15 2.90
N TRP A 4 -16.71 2.40 1.81
CA TRP A 4 -15.40 2.39 1.14
C TRP A 4 -15.11 3.69 0.39
N ILE A 5 -16.12 4.28 -0.26
CA ILE A 5 -15.96 5.56 -0.98
C ILE A 5 -15.66 6.69 0.01
N GLU A 6 -16.31 6.69 1.17
CA GLU A 6 -16.06 7.64 2.25
C GLU A 6 -14.61 7.52 2.77
N ARG A 7 -14.14 6.29 3.02
CA ARG A 7 -12.73 6.05 3.41
C ARG A 7 -11.72 6.54 2.37
N VAL A 8 -12.04 6.41 1.08
CA VAL A 8 -11.18 6.92 0.00
C VAL A 8 -11.17 8.45 -0.03
N ALA A 9 -12.34 9.08 0.17
CA ALA A 9 -12.45 10.53 0.24
C ALA A 9 -11.68 11.10 1.45
N ASP A 10 -11.62 10.35 2.55
CA ASP A 10 -10.95 10.72 3.79
C ASP A 10 -9.44 10.47 3.79
N ILE A 11 -8.86 9.92 2.70
CA ILE A 11 -7.42 9.74 2.59
C ILE A 11 -6.74 11.11 2.71
N ARG A 12 -6.11 11.32 3.88
CA ARG A 12 -5.35 12.54 4.16
C ARG A 12 -4.21 12.65 3.16
N ARG A 13 -4.32 13.65 2.28
CA ARG A 13 -3.24 14.07 1.38
C ARG A 13 -2.20 14.78 2.22
N TRP A 14 -1.07 14.13 2.48
CA TRP A 14 0.02 14.78 3.20
C TRP A 14 0.62 15.91 2.35
N THR A 15 0.77 17.07 2.98
CA THR A 15 1.42 18.25 2.41
C THR A 15 2.53 18.70 3.35
N ARG A 16 3.72 18.94 2.81
CA ARG A 16 4.82 19.58 3.55
C ARG A 16 5.49 20.61 2.65
N ASP A 17 5.66 21.82 3.18
CA ASP A 17 6.33 22.93 2.50
C ASP A 17 5.79 23.20 1.08
N GLY A 18 4.45 23.20 0.94
CA GLY A 18 3.76 23.40 -0.34
C GLY A 18 3.84 22.21 -1.32
N ARG A 19 4.59 21.15 -0.99
CA ARG A 19 4.73 19.94 -1.82
C ARG A 19 3.79 18.85 -1.35
N ARG A 20 3.00 18.30 -2.27
CA ARG A 20 2.13 17.15 -2.03
C ARG A 20 2.96 15.86 -2.07
N ALA A 21 2.69 14.93 -1.17
CA ALA A 21 3.23 13.58 -1.20
C ALA A 21 2.23 12.64 -1.90
N PRO A 22 2.48 12.20 -3.14
CA PRO A 22 1.53 11.41 -3.91
C PRO A 22 1.56 9.91 -3.57
N HIS A 23 2.29 9.50 -2.53
CA HIS A 23 2.52 8.10 -2.17
C HIS A 23 1.24 7.29 -1.97
N LYS A 24 0.31 7.74 -1.11
CA LYS A 24 -0.94 7.01 -0.87
C LYS A 24 -1.83 6.99 -2.13
N PRO A 25 -2.08 8.12 -2.82
CA PRO A 25 -2.87 8.11 -4.06
C PRO A 25 -2.29 7.19 -5.14
N LEU A 26 -0.97 7.20 -5.37
CA LEU A 26 -0.34 6.34 -6.37
C LEU A 26 -0.46 4.86 -6.02
N LEU A 27 -0.26 4.50 -4.74
CA LEU A 27 -0.44 3.13 -4.29
C LEU A 27 -1.90 2.68 -4.42
N LEU A 28 -2.87 3.55 -4.11
CA LEU A 28 -4.29 3.24 -4.28
C LEU A 28 -4.64 3.00 -5.76
N LEU A 29 -4.19 3.87 -6.67
CA LEU A 29 -4.43 3.70 -8.10
C LEU A 29 -3.83 2.41 -8.65
N TYR A 30 -2.62 2.06 -8.19
CA TYR A 30 -2.00 0.77 -8.53
C TYR A 30 -2.85 -0.42 -8.08
N VAL A 31 -3.31 -0.43 -6.83
CA VAL A 31 -4.14 -1.51 -6.27
C VAL A 31 -5.47 -1.62 -7.02
N LEU A 32 -6.12 -0.51 -7.35
CA LEU A 32 -7.37 -0.49 -8.13
C LEU A 32 -7.15 -1.03 -9.55
N GLY A 33 -6.06 -0.64 -10.21
CA GLY A 33 -5.71 -1.17 -11.53
C GLY A 33 -5.40 -2.67 -11.50
N HIS A 34 -4.74 -3.16 -10.44
CA HIS A 34 -4.56 -4.60 -10.22
C HIS A 34 -5.90 -5.31 -10.03
N PHE A 35 -6.77 -4.77 -9.19
CA PHE A 35 -8.11 -5.33 -8.95
C PHE A 35 -8.95 -5.43 -10.22
N GLN A 36 -8.95 -4.39 -11.06
CA GLN A 36 -9.65 -4.42 -12.33
C GLN A 36 -9.15 -5.54 -13.27
N ARG A 37 -7.85 -5.85 -13.27
CA ARG A 37 -7.24 -6.84 -14.16
C ARG A 37 -7.27 -8.26 -13.61
N HIS A 38 -7.20 -8.41 -12.30
CA HIS A 38 -6.91 -9.70 -11.66
C HIS A 38 -7.91 -10.07 -10.55
N GLY A 39 -8.92 -9.22 -10.31
CA GLY A 39 -9.85 -9.37 -9.20
C GLY A 39 -9.16 -9.25 -7.84
N ASN A 40 -9.66 -9.97 -6.84
CA ASN A 40 -9.13 -9.95 -5.47
C ASN A 40 -7.87 -10.80 -5.27
N ARG A 41 -7.05 -10.98 -6.30
CA ARG A 41 -5.78 -11.72 -6.16
C ARG A 41 -4.82 -10.95 -5.25
N PRO A 42 -4.13 -11.62 -4.31
CA PRO A 42 -3.12 -10.98 -3.48
C PRO A 42 -1.98 -10.40 -4.32
N ILE A 43 -1.43 -9.27 -3.89
CA ILE A 43 -0.25 -8.64 -4.50
C ILE A 43 0.95 -8.92 -3.59
N PRO A 44 1.99 -9.63 -4.06
CA PRO A 44 3.22 -9.77 -3.30
C PRO A 44 3.81 -8.39 -2.98
N PHE A 45 4.24 -8.18 -1.73
CA PHE A 45 4.81 -6.91 -1.30
C PHE A 45 5.98 -6.46 -2.19
N SER A 46 6.85 -7.38 -2.60
CA SER A 46 7.99 -7.10 -3.49
C SER A 46 7.55 -6.54 -4.84
N ALA A 47 6.47 -7.06 -5.42
CA ALA A 47 5.92 -6.56 -6.68
C ALA A 47 5.33 -5.16 -6.51
N ALA A 48 4.54 -4.95 -5.45
CA ALA A 48 3.98 -3.65 -5.13
C ALA A 48 5.07 -2.61 -4.83
N GLU A 49 6.14 -3.00 -4.13
CA GLU A 49 7.28 -2.14 -3.82
C GLU A 49 7.99 -1.65 -5.10
N VAL A 50 8.21 -2.55 -6.07
CA VAL A 50 8.84 -2.21 -7.35
C VAL A 50 7.98 -1.26 -8.17
N GLU A 51 6.68 -1.55 -8.30
CA GLU A 51 5.77 -0.71 -9.09
C GLU A 51 5.56 0.66 -8.45
N LEU A 52 5.44 0.73 -7.12
CA LEU A 52 5.32 2.00 -6.42
C LEU A 52 6.58 2.87 -6.61
N LYS A 53 7.79 2.28 -6.61
CA LYS A 53 9.03 3.01 -6.91
C LYS A 53 9.01 3.62 -8.32
N LYS A 54 8.52 2.89 -9.32
CA LYS A 54 8.39 3.40 -10.71
C LYS A 54 7.41 4.58 -10.76
N LEU A 55 6.23 4.42 -10.17
CA LEU A 55 5.21 5.48 -10.12
C LEU A 55 5.71 6.73 -9.39
N LEU A 56 6.46 6.57 -8.31
CA LEU A 56 7.07 7.70 -7.59
C LEU A 56 8.18 8.38 -8.40
N LYS A 57 8.95 7.63 -9.19
CA LYS A 57 9.93 8.21 -10.09
C LYS A 57 9.29 9.06 -11.18
N GLU A 58 8.12 8.63 -11.68
CA GLU A 58 7.42 9.28 -12.80
C GLU A 58 6.50 10.43 -12.35
N TYR A 59 5.78 10.24 -11.24
CA TYR A 59 4.72 11.16 -10.79
C TYR A 59 4.97 11.75 -9.39
N GLY A 60 6.09 11.38 -8.75
CA GLY A 60 6.46 11.81 -7.41
C GLY A 60 7.28 13.10 -7.37
N PRO A 61 7.47 13.68 -6.17
CA PRO A 61 8.41 14.78 -5.98
C PRO A 61 9.85 14.31 -6.28
N PRO A 62 10.77 15.20 -6.67
CA PRO A 62 12.13 14.85 -7.10
C PRO A 62 13.03 14.24 -6.02
N ARG A 63 12.51 14.02 -4.81
CA ARG A 63 13.25 13.45 -3.68
C ARG A 63 12.86 12.00 -3.45
N ASP A 64 13.87 11.17 -3.18
CA ASP A 64 13.66 9.80 -2.77
C ASP A 64 12.88 9.74 -1.45
N THR A 65 11.98 8.76 -1.38
CA THR A 65 11.06 8.57 -0.26
C THR A 65 10.86 7.09 -0.06
N SER A 66 10.84 6.66 1.21
CA SER A 66 10.68 5.23 1.53
C SER A 66 9.30 4.73 1.08
N PRO A 67 9.24 3.62 0.33
CA PRO A 67 7.96 3.05 -0.11
C PRO A 67 7.17 2.41 1.03
N GLY A 68 7.75 2.16 2.21
CA GLY A 68 7.08 1.45 3.31
C GLY A 68 5.96 2.24 4.00
N TYR A 69 6.09 3.57 4.07
CA TYR A 69 5.11 4.46 4.70
C TYR A 69 3.68 4.36 4.11
N PRO A 70 3.47 4.43 2.77
CA PRO A 70 2.13 4.34 2.21
C PRO A 70 1.44 2.98 2.45
N PHE A 71 2.18 1.86 2.49
CA PHE A 71 1.59 0.55 2.82
C PHE A 71 1.05 0.51 4.25
N HIS A 72 1.81 1.04 5.21
CA HIS A 72 1.37 1.15 6.61
C HIS A 72 0.11 1.99 6.76
N HIS A 73 0.07 3.12 6.07
CA HIS A 73 -1.05 4.03 6.18
C HIS A 73 -2.31 3.54 5.46
N LEU A 74 -2.24 2.92 4.28
CA LEU A 74 -3.46 2.40 3.65
C LEU A 74 -4.12 1.29 4.48
N THR A 75 -3.34 0.50 5.23
CA THR A 75 -3.91 -0.47 6.18
C THR A 75 -4.60 0.25 7.34
N SER A 76 -3.98 1.31 7.86
CA SER A 76 -4.56 2.13 8.95
C SER A 76 -5.82 2.88 8.51
N ASP A 77 -5.89 3.28 7.23
CA ASP A 77 -7.05 3.93 6.61
C ASP A 77 -8.16 2.90 6.26
N GLY A 78 -7.95 1.60 6.52
CA GLY A 78 -8.95 0.54 6.32
C GLY A 78 -9.30 0.26 4.86
N LEU A 79 -8.41 0.63 3.93
CA LEU A 79 -8.62 0.55 2.49
C LEU A 79 -8.04 -0.73 1.85
N TRP A 80 -7.09 -1.36 2.53
CA TRP A 80 -6.52 -2.64 2.11
C TRP A 80 -6.05 -3.45 3.32
N GLN A 81 -5.81 -4.74 3.12
CA GLN A 81 -5.29 -5.64 4.13
C GLN A 81 -3.87 -6.07 3.74
N VAL A 82 -2.97 -6.06 4.72
CA VAL A 82 -1.64 -6.68 4.60
C VAL A 82 -1.72 -7.98 5.38
N GLU A 83 -1.30 -9.07 4.75
CA GLU A 83 -0.99 -10.31 5.45
C GLU A 83 0.52 -10.36 5.71
N THR A 84 0.91 -10.58 6.95
CA THR A 84 2.31 -10.70 7.38
C THR A 84 2.53 -11.99 8.15
N ILE A 85 3.78 -12.38 8.37
CA ILE A 85 4.12 -13.50 9.26
C ILE A 85 3.58 -13.35 10.69
N HIS A 86 3.30 -12.12 11.12
CA HIS A 86 2.79 -11.82 12.46
C HIS A 86 1.26 -11.74 12.49
N GLY A 87 0.59 -12.11 11.39
CA GLY A 87 -0.86 -12.02 11.23
C GLY A 87 -1.28 -10.84 10.35
N PRO A 88 -2.61 -10.61 10.23
CA PRO A 88 -3.17 -9.53 9.44
C PRO A 88 -2.91 -8.17 10.08
N GLY A 89 -2.74 -7.15 9.25
CA GLY A 89 -2.56 -5.77 9.70
C GLY A 89 -1.20 -5.20 9.31
N SER A 90 -0.99 -3.92 9.63
CA SER A 90 0.24 -3.27 9.22
C SER A 90 1.42 -3.70 10.10
N PRO A 91 2.53 -4.18 9.53
CA PRO A 91 3.73 -4.47 10.31
C PRO A 91 4.49 -3.20 10.75
N GLY A 92 4.00 -2.01 10.38
CA GLY A 92 4.69 -0.73 10.52
C GLY A 92 5.39 -0.28 9.21
N PRO A 93 6.02 0.91 9.20
CA PRO A 93 6.66 1.47 8.00
C PRO A 93 8.02 0.84 7.66
N GLU A 94 8.55 -0.02 8.54
CA GLU A 94 9.85 -0.68 8.37
C GLU A 94 9.79 -1.74 7.25
N LEU A 95 10.55 -1.50 6.17
CA LEU A 95 10.59 -2.39 5.00
C LEU A 95 11.00 -3.83 5.35
N GLY A 96 11.85 -4.02 6.37
CA GLY A 96 12.28 -5.36 6.79
C GLY A 96 11.10 -6.25 7.22
N ARG A 97 10.08 -5.68 7.85
CA ARG A 97 8.89 -6.43 8.30
C ARG A 97 7.90 -6.69 7.17
N LEU A 98 7.91 -5.85 6.13
CA LEU A 98 7.11 -6.04 4.91
C LEU A 98 7.74 -7.04 3.93
N ARG A 99 9.07 -7.20 3.97
CA ARG A 99 9.85 -8.11 3.12
C ARG A 99 10.01 -9.52 3.72
N GLY A 100 9.45 -9.77 4.91
CA GLY A 100 9.43 -11.11 5.49
C GLY A 100 8.75 -12.12 4.53
N PRO A 101 9.12 -13.41 4.56
CA PRO A 101 8.42 -14.43 3.78
C PRO A 101 6.92 -14.37 4.09
N PRO A 102 6.01 -14.70 3.15
CA PRO A 102 4.58 -14.78 3.48
C PRO A 102 4.38 -15.71 4.68
N ALA A 103 3.41 -15.40 5.56
CA ALA A 103 3.00 -16.36 6.57
C ALA A 103 2.64 -17.67 5.86
N PRO A 104 3.06 -18.85 6.34
CA PRO A 104 2.48 -20.09 5.86
C PRO A 104 0.96 -19.97 6.06
N GLY A 105 0.21 -20.08 4.95
CA GLY A 105 -1.25 -20.07 5.01
C GLY A 105 -1.76 -21.16 5.95
N PRO A 106 -3.01 -21.07 6.43
CA PRO A 106 -3.56 -22.12 7.28
C PRO A 106 -3.42 -23.47 6.57
N ALA A 107 -2.82 -24.44 7.26
CA ALA A 107 -2.87 -25.82 6.85
C ALA A 107 -4.34 -26.22 6.85
N ILE A 108 -4.86 -26.47 5.66
CA ILE A 108 -6.17 -27.08 5.44
C ILE A 108 -5.95 -28.58 5.63
N ASP A 109 -6.30 -29.07 6.83
CA ASP A 109 -6.64 -30.48 7.07
C ASP A 109 -8.06 -30.76 6.55
#